data_AF-A0A815WMB4-F1
#
_entry.id   AF-A0A815WMB4-F1
#
_cell.length_a   1.000
_cell.length_b   1.000
_cell.length_c   1.000
_cell.angle_alpha   90.00
_cell.angle_beta   90.00
_cell.angle_gamma   90.00
#
_symmetry.space_group_name_H-M   'P 1'
#
loop_
_entity.id
_entity.type
_entity.pdbx_description
1 polymer ?
#
loop_
_entity_poly.entity_id
_entity_poly.type
_entity_poly.pdbx_seq_one_letter_code
_entity_poly.pdbx_strand_id
1 'polypeptide(L)'
;GDKAFHIVDRYKEDIANGVILTNDDIQILGRANEYLRNLDEQSGMYDNYGYDIEGYDKDGRNREGFDRNGYNRDGFDTCGYDPQGFDGAGYDKDGYDPQGFDGAGYNKDGYDRQGFDRAGYDPQGFDGAGYNKDGYDRQGFDRAGYSHHAFKATY
;
A
#
# COMPACT_ATOMS: atom_id res chain seq x y z
N GLY A 1 18.74 4.12 -32.31
CA GLY A 1 19.36 5.44 -32.37
C GLY A 1 20.28 5.56 -33.56
N ASP A 2 21.52 5.08 -33.43
CA ASP A 2 22.66 5.43 -34.30
C ASP A 2 22.45 5.17 -35.80
N LYS A 3 21.81 4.04 -36.17
CA LYS A 3 21.53 3.72 -37.58
C LYS A 3 20.58 4.72 -38.25
N ALA A 4 19.60 5.26 -37.53
CA ALA A 4 18.65 6.21 -38.11
C ALA A 4 19.29 7.59 -38.32
N PHE A 5 20.12 8.05 -37.38
CA PHE A 5 20.93 9.26 -37.54
C PHE A 5 21.85 9.18 -38.75
N HIS A 6 22.60 8.08 -38.89
CA HIS A 6 23.48 7.87 -40.06
C HIS A 6 22.72 7.83 -41.39
N ILE A 7 21.51 7.26 -41.43
CA ILE A 7 20.66 7.25 -42.63
C ILE A 7 20.24 8.68 -42.99
N VAL A 8 19.76 9.44 -42.02
CA VAL A 8 19.30 10.83 -42.24
C VAL A 8 20.46 11.72 -42.67
N ASP A 9 21.62 11.62 -42.02
CA ASP A 9 22.79 12.45 -42.35
C ASP A 9 23.36 12.12 -43.73
N ARG A 10 23.47 10.83 -44.08
CA ARG A 10 23.88 10.42 -45.43
C ARG A 10 22.96 11.00 -46.50
N TYR A 11 21.64 10.84 -46.35
CA TYR A 11 20.70 11.35 -47.35
C TYR A 11 20.64 12.88 -47.40
N LYS A 12 20.93 13.59 -46.29
CA LYS A 12 21.12 15.04 -46.29
C LYS A 12 22.33 15.45 -47.14
N GLU A 13 23.45 14.75 -47.00
CA GLU A 13 24.65 14.97 -47.83
C GLU A 13 24.39 14.68 -49.31
N ASP A 14 23.71 13.57 -49.62
CA ASP A 14 23.32 13.21 -50.99
C ASP A 14 22.47 14.31 -51.63
N ILE A 15 21.44 14.80 -50.92
CA ILE A 15 20.60 15.91 -51.39
C ILE A 15 21.43 17.19 -51.58
N ALA A 16 22.32 17.52 -50.63
CA ALA A 16 23.18 18.70 -50.71
C ALA A 16 24.15 18.64 -51.90
N ASN A 17 24.59 17.45 -52.29
CA ASN A 17 25.41 17.19 -53.46
C ASN A 17 24.60 17.07 -54.76
N GLY A 18 23.28 17.26 -54.72
CA GLY A 18 22.39 17.25 -55.89
C GLY A 18 21.97 15.87 -56.37
N VAL A 19 22.11 14.83 -55.54
CA VAL A 19 21.65 13.47 -55.84
C VAL A 19 20.12 13.42 -55.80
N ILE A 20 19.51 12.85 -56.84
CA ILE A 20 18.07 12.61 -56.90
C ILE A 20 17.76 11.30 -56.18
N LEU A 21 16.95 11.37 -55.13
CA LEU A 21 16.52 10.20 -54.37
C LEU A 21 15.48 9.38 -55.12
N THR A 22 15.57 8.06 -55.01
CA THR A 22 14.53 7.14 -55.50
C THR A 22 13.32 7.11 -54.56
N ASN A 23 12.21 6.53 -55.01
CA ASN A 23 11.04 6.32 -54.14
C ASN A 23 11.37 5.45 -52.92
N ASP A 24 12.28 4.48 -53.05
CA ASP A 24 12.70 3.62 -51.94
C ASP A 24 13.54 4.41 -50.93
N ASP A 25 14.44 5.28 -51.40
CA ASP A 25 15.22 6.19 -50.56
C ASP A 25 14.32 7.12 -49.75
N ILE A 26 13.27 7.68 -50.38
CA ILE A 26 12.29 8.55 -49.72
C ILE A 26 11.54 7.79 -48.63
N GLN A 27 11.16 6.54 -48.88
CA GLN A 27 10.51 5.70 -47.86
C GLN A 27 11.44 5.38 -46.69
N ILE A 28 12.71 5.06 -46.96
CA ILE A 28 13.72 4.78 -45.94
C ILE A 28 13.97 6.04 -45.09
N LEU A 29 14.15 7.19 -45.74
CA LEU A 29 14.34 8.47 -45.07
C LEU A 29 13.12 8.87 -44.23
N GLY A 30 11.91 8.64 -44.75
CA GLY A 30 10.65 8.87 -44.02
C GLY A 30 10.57 8.06 -42.73
N ARG A 31 10.83 6.75 -42.80
CA ARG A 31 10.85 5.87 -41.61
C ARG A 31 11.94 6.26 -40.61
N ALA A 32 13.12 6.65 -41.09
CA ALA A 32 14.20 7.09 -40.23
C ALA A 32 13.86 8.40 -39.50
N ASN A 33 13.30 9.38 -40.21
CA ASN A 33 12.86 10.64 -39.62
C ASN A 33 11.71 10.46 -38.61
N GLU A 34 10.74 9.60 -38.91
CA GLU A 34 9.66 9.27 -37.97
C GLU A 34 10.21 8.62 -36.70
N TYR A 35 11.15 7.69 -36.82
CA TYR A 35 11.83 7.06 -35.68
C TYR A 35 12.62 8.08 -34.84
N LEU A 36 13.34 9.01 -35.47
CA LEU A 36 14.08 10.06 -34.75
C LEU A 36 13.15 11.07 -34.06
N ARG A 37 12.02 11.42 -34.69
CA ARG A 37 11.01 12.30 -34.10
C ARG A 37 10.38 11.67 -32.85
N ASN A 38 10.02 10.40 -32.92
CA ASN A 38 9.47 9.67 -31.76
C ASN A 38 10.51 9.55 -30.63
N LEU A 39 11.79 9.41 -30.97
CA LEU A 39 12.89 9.44 -30.01
C LEU A 39 13.04 10.81 -29.32
N ASP A 40 12.92 11.90 -30.08
CA ASP A 40 13.03 13.27 -29.56
C ASP A 40 11.82 13.64 -28.69
N GLU A 41 10.61 13.25 -29.09
CA GLU A 41 9.39 13.40 -28.29
C GLU A 41 9.46 12.63 -26.97
N GLN A 42 10.14 11.47 -26.95
CA GLN A 42 10.44 10.74 -25.71
C GLN A 42 11.60 11.38 -24.92
N SER A 43 12.62 11.89 -25.58
CA SER A 43 13.80 12.50 -24.94
C SER A 43 13.52 13.90 -24.37
N GLY A 44 12.53 14.63 -24.88
CA GLY A 44 12.12 15.92 -24.35
C GLY A 44 11.27 15.82 -23.08
N MET A 45 10.76 14.62 -22.76
CA MET A 45 9.92 14.38 -21.60
C MET A 45 10.71 13.96 -20.37
N TYR A 46 11.91 13.41 -20.53
CA TYR A 46 12.73 12.85 -19.45
C TYR A 46 14.15 13.40 -19.47
N ASP A 47 14.74 13.64 -18.30
CA ASP A 47 16.12 14.06 -18.11
C ASP A 47 17.12 12.95 -18.51
N ASN A 48 18.43 13.26 -18.46
CA ASN A 48 19.49 12.28 -18.76
C ASN A 48 19.54 11.08 -17.80
N TYR A 49 18.75 11.12 -16.72
CA TYR A 49 18.60 10.02 -15.77
C TYR A 49 17.30 9.24 -15.98
N GLY A 50 16.49 9.60 -16.98
CA GLY A 50 15.23 8.94 -17.31
C GLY A 50 14.04 9.37 -16.46
N TYR A 51 14.08 10.56 -15.85
CA TYR A 51 13.00 11.12 -15.02
C TYR A 51 12.36 12.34 -15.68
N ASP A 52 11.04 12.45 -15.60
CA ASP A 52 10.30 13.58 -16.14
C ASP A 52 10.53 14.87 -15.36
N ILE A 53 9.91 15.97 -15.80
CA ILE A 53 10.00 17.27 -15.12
C ILE A 53 9.49 17.25 -13.67
N GLU A 54 8.64 16.28 -13.34
CA GLU A 54 8.10 16.08 -11.99
C GLU A 54 8.96 15.08 -11.18
N GLY A 55 10.02 14.53 -11.76
CA GLY A 55 10.97 13.63 -11.12
C GLY A 55 10.55 12.16 -11.13
N TYR A 56 9.66 11.74 -12.03
CA TYR A 56 9.18 10.36 -12.16
C TYR A 56 9.71 9.68 -13.42
N ASP A 57 10.11 8.41 -13.29
CA ASP A 57 10.54 7.59 -14.42
C ASP A 57 9.35 7.21 -15.33
N LYS A 58 9.67 6.51 -16.42
CA LYS A 58 8.68 5.98 -17.36
C LYS A 58 7.63 5.03 -16.75
N ASP A 59 7.94 4.44 -15.59
CA ASP A 59 7.04 3.57 -14.83
C ASP A 59 6.21 4.38 -13.81
N GLY A 60 6.37 5.72 -13.82
CA GLY A 60 5.68 6.64 -12.92
C GLY A 60 6.25 6.64 -11.51
N ARG A 61 7.53 6.29 -11.32
CA ARG A 61 8.19 6.17 -10.02
C ARG A 61 9.27 7.23 -9.81
N ASN A 62 9.32 7.83 -8.63
CA ASN A 62 10.36 8.79 -8.27
C ASN A 62 11.72 8.08 -8.04
N ARG A 63 12.76 8.85 -7.73
CA ARG A 63 14.11 8.33 -7.46
C ARG A 63 14.20 7.38 -6.25
N GLU A 64 13.21 7.44 -5.36
CA GLU A 64 13.10 6.58 -4.19
C GLU A 64 12.21 5.34 -4.46
N GLY A 65 11.65 5.21 -5.67
CA GLY A 65 10.82 4.09 -6.07
C GLY A 65 9.33 4.21 -5.72
N PHE A 66 8.88 5.39 -5.27
CA PHE A 66 7.47 5.66 -4.95
C PHE A 66 6.73 6.22 -6.15
N ASP A 67 5.47 5.83 -6.32
CA ASP A 67 4.60 6.38 -7.35
C ASP A 67 4.15 7.81 -7.01
N ARG A 68 3.37 8.41 -7.91
CA ARG A 68 2.83 9.77 -7.73
C ARG A 68 1.89 9.92 -6.53
N ASN A 69 1.39 8.81 -5.99
CA ASN A 69 0.55 8.79 -4.80
C ASN A 69 1.39 8.53 -3.53
N GLY A 70 2.71 8.34 -3.66
CA GLY A 70 3.62 8.12 -2.55
C GLY A 70 3.73 6.66 -2.10
N TYR A 71 3.33 5.68 -2.92
CA TYR A 71 3.40 4.25 -2.57
C TYR A 71 4.49 3.53 -3.36
N ASN A 72 5.20 2.59 -2.72
CA ASN A 72 6.24 1.76 -3.34
C ASN A 72 5.62 0.65 -4.23
N ARG A 73 6.44 -0.26 -4.75
CA ARG A 73 5.95 -1.33 -5.65
C ARG A 73 5.09 -2.37 -4.93
N ASP A 74 5.26 -2.50 -3.63
CA ASP A 74 4.49 -3.38 -2.76
C ASP A 74 3.19 -2.71 -2.28
N GLY A 75 2.96 -1.44 -2.64
CA GLY A 75 1.75 -0.69 -2.29
C GLY A 75 1.81 0.04 -0.95
N PHE A 76 2.99 0.18 -0.34
CA PHE A 76 3.17 0.84 0.95
C PHE A 76 3.81 2.22 0.81
N ASP A 77 3.38 3.16 1.64
CA ASP A 77 3.95 4.50 1.74
C ASP A 77 5.34 4.48 2.40
N THR A 78 5.93 5.66 2.58
CA THR A 78 7.25 5.80 3.24
C THR A 78 7.24 5.36 4.71
N CYS A 79 6.07 5.30 5.34
CA CYS A 79 5.86 4.84 6.71
C CYS A 79 5.57 3.33 6.78
N GLY A 80 5.42 2.65 5.63
CA GLY A 80 5.14 1.22 5.55
C GLY A 80 3.66 0.87 5.59
N TYR A 81 2.75 1.82 5.32
CA TYR A 81 1.29 1.60 5.34
C TYR A 81 0.70 1.66 3.94
N ASP A 82 -0.30 0.82 3.69
CA ASP A 82 -1.07 0.81 2.46
C ASP A 82 -2.05 2.02 2.40
N PRO A 83 -2.77 2.23 1.28
CA PRO A 83 -3.73 3.33 1.18
C PRO A 83 -4.90 3.26 2.17
N GLN A 84 -5.11 2.12 2.83
CA GLN A 84 -6.11 1.94 3.87
C GLN A 84 -5.54 2.23 5.28
N GLY A 85 -4.23 2.46 5.40
CA GLY A 85 -3.54 2.75 6.64
C GLY A 85 -3.07 1.52 7.40
N PHE A 86 -2.93 0.36 6.74
CA PHE A 86 -2.45 -0.89 7.34
C PHE A 86 -1.05 -1.27 6.87
N ASP A 87 -0.24 -1.78 7.78
CA ASP A 87 1.10 -2.26 7.49
C ASP A 87 1.09 -3.61 6.76
N GLY A 88 2.28 -4.11 6.41
CA GLY A 88 2.42 -5.43 5.76
C GLY A 88 1.93 -6.62 6.60
N ALA A 89 1.68 -6.44 7.89
CA ALA A 89 1.07 -7.44 8.77
C ALA A 89 -0.46 -7.26 8.91
N GLY A 90 -1.03 -6.21 8.32
CA GLY A 90 -2.46 -5.92 8.37
C GLY A 90 -2.90 -5.12 9.60
N TYR A 91 -1.98 -4.42 10.27
CA TYR A 91 -2.28 -3.60 11.44
C TYR A 91 -2.13 -2.11 11.14
N ASP A 92 -3.02 -1.30 11.70
CA ASP A 92 -2.90 0.15 11.63
C ASP A 92 -1.73 0.66 12.49
N LYS A 93 -1.48 1.97 12.41
CA LYS A 93 -0.44 2.65 13.20
C LYS A 93 -0.58 2.48 14.72
N ASP A 94 -1.77 2.14 15.21
CA ASP A 94 -2.06 1.94 16.62
C ASP A 94 -1.98 0.44 17.00
N GLY A 95 -1.68 -0.44 16.03
CA GLY A 95 -1.47 -1.87 16.21
C GLY A 95 -2.74 -2.71 16.10
N TYR A 96 -3.80 -2.20 15.47
CA TYR A 96 -5.09 -2.89 15.36
C TYR A 96 -5.42 -3.32 13.93
N ASP A 97 -6.02 -4.50 13.79
CA ASP A 97 -6.55 -5.00 12.53
C ASP A 97 -7.77 -4.17 12.07
N PRO A 98 -8.28 -4.37 10.84
CA PRO A 98 -9.47 -3.66 10.36
C PRO A 98 -10.74 -3.89 11.19
N GLN A 99 -10.74 -4.87 12.10
CA GLN A 99 -11.84 -5.16 13.02
C GLN A 99 -11.62 -4.53 14.41
N GLY A 100 -10.51 -3.82 14.59
CA GLY A 100 -10.17 -3.11 15.82
C GLY A 100 -9.51 -3.98 16.88
N PHE A 101 -8.86 -5.09 16.51
CA PHE A 101 -8.19 -6.01 17.45
C PHE A 101 -6.67 -6.04 17.24
N ASP A 102 -5.93 -6.05 18.34
CA ASP A 102 -4.47 -6.15 18.36
C ASP A 102 -3.98 -7.54 17.91
N GLY A 103 -2.66 -7.69 17.80
CA GLY A 103 -2.04 -8.99 17.48
C GLY A 103 -2.31 -10.11 18.49
N ALA A 104 -2.82 -9.79 19.68
CA ALA A 104 -3.26 -10.75 20.68
C ALA A 104 -4.79 -11.02 20.62
N GLY A 105 -5.52 -10.37 19.72
CA GLY A 105 -6.96 -10.53 19.54
C GLY A 105 -7.81 -9.69 20.49
N TYR A 106 -7.26 -8.62 21.09
CA TYR A 106 -7.95 -7.72 22.01
C TYR A 106 -8.17 -6.33 21.41
N ASN A 107 -9.33 -5.75 21.63
CA ASN A 107 -9.62 -4.39 21.21
C ASN A 107 -8.91 -3.35 22.11
N LYS A 108 -9.03 -2.08 21.74
CA LYS A 108 -8.47 -0.95 22.51
C LYS A 108 -8.92 -0.87 23.97
N ASP A 109 -10.08 -1.44 24.28
CA ASP A 109 -10.65 -1.47 25.63
C ASP A 109 -10.17 -2.70 26.42
N GLY A 110 -9.37 -3.57 25.80
CA GLY A 110 -8.77 -4.75 26.41
C GLY A 110 -9.64 -6.00 26.37
N TYR A 111 -10.69 -6.03 25.52
CA TYR A 111 -11.61 -7.16 25.38
C TYR A 111 -11.41 -7.91 24.07
N ASP A 112 -11.50 -9.24 24.13
CA ASP A 112 -11.42 -10.10 22.96
C ASP A 112 -12.68 -10.00 22.08
N ARG A 113 -12.69 -10.76 20.99
CA ARG A 113 -13.83 -10.83 20.05
C ARG A 113 -15.11 -11.39 20.68
N GLN A 114 -15.02 -12.05 21.83
CA GLN A 114 -16.16 -12.56 22.59
C GLN A 114 -16.62 -11.57 23.68
N GLY A 115 -15.90 -10.47 23.88
CA GLY A 115 -16.21 -9.45 24.87
C GLY A 115 -15.62 -9.73 26.25
N PHE A 116 -14.61 -10.59 26.36
CA PHE A 116 -13.93 -10.91 27.62
C PHE A 116 -12.54 -10.29 27.68
N ASP A 117 -12.15 -9.81 28.85
CA ASP A 117 -10.81 -9.30 29.11
C ASP A 117 -9.77 -10.44 29.13
N ARG A 118 -8.50 -10.08 29.34
CA ARG A 118 -7.40 -11.06 29.43
C ARG A 118 -7.54 -12.02 30.62
N ALA A 119 -8.38 -11.72 31.60
CA ALA A 119 -8.68 -12.59 32.73
C ALA A 119 -9.94 -13.45 32.49
N GLY A 120 -10.61 -13.29 31.35
CA GLY A 120 -11.81 -14.03 30.97
C GLY A 120 -13.11 -13.45 31.49
N TYR A 121 -13.15 -12.15 31.86
CA TYR A 121 -14.33 -11.47 32.40
C TYR A 121 -14.87 -10.40 31.46
N ASP A 122 -16.19 -10.29 31.39
CA ASP A 122 -16.88 -9.24 30.65
C ASP A 122 -16.70 -7.87 31.33
N PRO A 123 -17.14 -6.75 30.70
CA PRO A 123 -17.05 -5.43 31.31
C PRO A 123 -17.81 -5.27 32.64
N GLN A 124 -18.68 -6.22 32.99
CA GLN A 124 -19.41 -6.25 34.26
C GLN A 124 -18.70 -7.13 35.32
N GLY A 125 -17.58 -7.75 34.95
CA GLY A 125 -16.76 -8.58 35.83
C GLY A 125 -17.25 -10.03 35.94
N PHE A 126 -17.99 -10.56 34.96
CA PHE A 126 -18.49 -11.94 34.93
C PHE A 126 -17.82 -12.79 33.85
N ASP A 127 -17.49 -14.03 34.18
CA ASP A 127 -16.88 -15.00 33.27
C ASP A 127 -17.88 -15.50 32.22
N GLY A 128 -17.40 -16.30 31.26
CA GLY A 128 -18.25 -16.92 30.24
C GLY A 128 -19.34 -17.86 30.79
N ALA A 129 -19.28 -18.24 32.06
CA ALA A 129 -20.32 -18.99 32.76
C ALA A 129 -21.29 -18.09 33.55
N GLY A 130 -21.08 -16.77 33.54
CA GLY A 130 -21.91 -15.78 34.22
C GLY A 130 -21.56 -15.56 35.69
N TYR A 131 -20.37 -15.95 36.15
CA TYR A 131 -19.91 -15.81 37.54
C TYR A 131 -18.78 -14.79 37.66
N ASN A 132 -18.80 -13.98 38.72
CA ASN A 132 -17.72 -13.07 39.03
C ASN A 132 -16.49 -13.81 39.59
N LYS A 133 -15.41 -13.07 39.78
CA LYS A 133 -14.16 -13.54 40.40
C LYS A 133 -14.32 -14.17 41.79
N ASP A 134 -15.39 -13.85 42.50
CA ASP A 134 -15.72 -14.41 43.82
C ASP A 134 -16.61 -15.67 43.71
N GLY A 135 -16.97 -16.08 42.48
CA GLY A 135 -17.76 -17.28 42.20
C GLY A 135 -19.28 -17.07 42.27
N TYR A 136 -19.77 -15.83 42.25
CA TYR A 136 -21.20 -15.50 42.32
C TYR A 136 -21.75 -14.99 40.99
N ASP A 137 -22.97 -15.40 40.64
CA ASP A 137 -23.70 -14.93 39.47
C ASP A 137 -24.19 -13.48 39.62
N ARG A 138 -24.83 -12.96 38.57
CA ARG A 138 -25.38 -11.59 38.54
C ARG A 138 -26.49 -11.35 39.57
N GLN A 139 -27.07 -12.43 40.09
CA GLN A 139 -28.09 -12.41 41.14
C GLN A 139 -27.49 -12.63 42.54
N GLY A 140 -26.18 -12.85 42.64
CA GLY A 140 -25.45 -13.04 43.89
C GLY A 140 -25.50 -14.48 44.43
N PHE A 141 -25.75 -15.48 43.59
CA PHE A 141 -25.74 -16.90 43.95
C PHE A 141 -24.46 -17.59 43.45
N ASP A 142 -23.89 -18.47 44.29
CA ASP A 142 -22.77 -19.30 43.86
C ASP A 142 -23.22 -20.44 42.93
N ARG A 143 -22.26 -21.22 42.43
CA ARG A 143 -22.52 -22.38 41.56
C ARG A 143 -23.37 -23.48 42.21
N ALA A 144 -23.52 -23.46 43.53
CA ALA A 144 -24.36 -24.38 44.30
C ALA A 144 -25.73 -23.78 44.66
N GLY A 145 -26.01 -22.52 44.30
CA GLY A 145 -27.26 -21.81 44.56
C GLY A 145 -27.32 -21.12 45.92
N TYR A 146 -26.20 -20.93 46.63
CA TYR A 146 -26.16 -20.17 47.89
C TYR A 146 -25.93 -18.68 47.64
N SER A 147 -26.77 -17.84 48.26
CA SER A 147 -26.64 -16.38 48.13
C SER A 147 -25.52 -15.83 49.00
N HIS A 148 -24.74 -14.88 48.47
CA HIS A 148 -23.81 -14.04 49.24
C HIS A 148 -24.53 -13.31 50.41
N HIS A 149 -25.84 -13.07 50.30
CA HIS A 149 -26.65 -12.42 51.35
C HIS A 149 -27.15 -13.38 52.45
N ALA A 150 -26.89 -14.68 52.36
CA ALA A 150 -27.44 -15.66 53.31
C ALA A 150 -26.84 -15.58 54.73
N PHE A 151 -25.77 -14.80 54.95
CA PHE A 151 -25.13 -14.63 56.27
C PHE A 151 -25.50 -13.32 56.99
N LYS A 152 -26.73 -12.80 56.79
CA LYS A 152 -27.32 -11.78 57.68
C LYS A 152 -28.66 -12.25 58.27
N ALA A 153 -28.65 -13.40 58.93
CA ALA A 153 -29.68 -13.73 59.89
C ALA A 153 -29.06 -14.45 61.09
N THR A 154 -29.46 -13.99 62.28
CA THR A 154 -29.28 -14.57 63.62
C THR A 154 -27.93 -14.35 64.33
N TYR A 155 -27.89 -13.29 65.15
CA TYR A 155 -27.81 -13.40 66.61
C TYR A 155 -28.67 -12.32 67.27
#